data_AF-D8U045-F1
#
_entry.id   AF-D8U045-F1
#
_cell.length_a   1.000
_cell.length_b   1.000
_cell.length_c   1.000
_cell.angle_alpha   90.00
_cell.angle_beta   90.00
_cell.angle_gamma   90.00
#
_symmetry.space_group_name_H-M   'P 1'
#
loop_
_entity.id
_entity.type
_entity.pdbx_description
1 polymer ?
#
loop_
_entity_poly.entity_id
_entity_poly.type
_entity_poly.pdbx_seq_one_letter_code
_entity_poly.pdbx_strand_id
1 'polypeptide(L)'
;MIQWARRCQATSELRSSSGQFLFLPLELQLRVLEELGGQDLCAVEAACRDLRRLVAGNAYLYQRALMEDFSCVILPISCPSNWKAQYVDMFIRARLETLEKQRRICEALKQRLDELDDLLGDADDVRGVLGAPELLTSEPSLVLAIVGDMEQPLGVTQLSFSRSITIIMVIITIITITTSTHPLRSFDMLAVWEAPGMMSCGTV
;
A
#
# COMPACT_ATOMS: atom_id res chain seq x y z
N MET A 1 -15.36 1.54 -7.61
CA MET A 1 -16.07 0.29 -7.94
C MET A 1 -16.21 0.00 -9.43
N ILE A 2 -16.61 0.95 -10.30
CA ILE A 2 -16.83 0.67 -11.74
C ILE A 2 -15.55 0.33 -12.53
N GLN A 3 -14.37 0.74 -12.06
CA GLN A 3 -13.08 0.42 -12.71
C GLN A 3 -12.58 -1.01 -12.48
N TRP A 4 -13.08 -1.74 -11.46
CA TRP A 4 -12.68 -3.13 -11.22
C TRP A 4 -13.39 -4.10 -12.17
N ALA A 5 -14.69 -3.89 -12.39
CA ALA A 5 -15.46 -4.64 -13.39
C ALA A 5 -14.87 -4.52 -14.80
N ARG A 6 -14.32 -3.34 -15.17
CA ARG A 6 -13.62 -3.16 -16.45
C ARG A 6 -12.29 -3.90 -16.56
N ARG A 7 -11.61 -4.18 -15.44
CA ARG A 7 -10.33 -4.94 -15.44
C ARG A 7 -10.54 -6.45 -15.43
N CYS A 8 -11.61 -6.94 -14.81
CA CYS A 8 -12.10 -8.31 -14.99
C CYS A 8 -12.76 -8.53 -16.37
N GLN A 9 -13.27 -7.48 -17.01
CA GLN A 9 -13.73 -7.52 -18.40
C GLN A 9 -12.59 -7.41 -19.41
N ALA A 10 -11.49 -6.71 -19.10
CA ALA A 10 -10.30 -6.70 -19.97
C ALA A 10 -9.60 -8.07 -20.06
N THR A 11 -9.80 -8.96 -19.08
CA THR A 11 -9.38 -10.37 -19.17
C THR A 11 -10.45 -11.29 -19.77
N SER A 12 -11.66 -10.77 -20.06
CA SER A 12 -12.74 -11.52 -20.70
C SER A 12 -12.54 -11.71 -22.21
N GLU A 13 -11.67 -10.94 -22.86
CA GLU A 13 -11.34 -11.15 -24.28
C GLU A 13 -10.31 -12.26 -24.51
N LEU A 14 -9.67 -12.77 -23.44
CA LEU A 14 -8.78 -13.94 -23.46
C LEU A 14 -9.52 -15.28 -23.21
N ARG A 15 -10.85 -15.30 -23.34
CA ARG A 15 -11.70 -16.46 -23.02
C ARG A 15 -11.49 -17.71 -23.89
N SER A 16 -10.58 -17.70 -24.85
CA SER A 16 -10.27 -18.87 -25.69
C SER A 16 -8.91 -19.54 -25.44
N SER A 17 -8.04 -18.99 -24.59
CA SER A 17 -6.69 -19.55 -24.35
C SER A 17 -6.54 -20.33 -23.05
N SER A 18 -7.41 -20.11 -22.05
CA SER A 18 -7.33 -20.78 -20.75
C SER A 18 -7.57 -22.30 -20.83
N GLY A 19 -8.28 -22.77 -21.85
CA GLY A 19 -8.41 -24.20 -22.13
C GLY A 19 -7.10 -24.86 -22.58
N GLN A 20 -6.24 -24.13 -23.31
CA GLN A 20 -5.00 -24.67 -23.89
C GLN A 20 -4.01 -25.17 -22.84
N PHE A 21 -3.96 -24.50 -21.69
CA PHE A 21 -3.10 -24.90 -20.58
C PHE A 21 -3.45 -26.28 -20.01
N LEU A 22 -4.75 -26.58 -19.87
CA LEU A 22 -5.23 -27.84 -19.31
C LEU A 22 -5.02 -29.04 -20.25
N PHE A 23 -4.67 -28.81 -21.53
CA PHE A 23 -4.30 -29.86 -22.47
C PHE A 23 -2.82 -30.24 -22.43
N LEU A 24 -1.99 -29.50 -21.69
CA LEU A 24 -0.59 -29.87 -21.50
C LEU A 24 -0.49 -31.16 -20.65
N PRO A 25 0.57 -31.97 -20.81
CA PRO A 25 0.92 -33.01 -19.85
C PRO A 25 0.98 -32.45 -18.43
N LEU A 26 0.54 -33.24 -17.44
CA LEU A 26 0.42 -32.82 -16.04
C LEU A 26 1.74 -32.25 -15.50
N GLU A 27 2.85 -32.86 -15.87
CA GLU A 27 4.20 -32.46 -15.45
C GLU A 27 4.54 -31.06 -15.95
N LEU A 28 4.12 -30.70 -17.17
CA LEU A 28 4.33 -29.37 -17.72
C LEU A 28 3.41 -28.34 -17.07
N GLN A 29 2.17 -28.73 -16.76
CA GLN A 29 1.25 -27.86 -16.00
C GLN A 29 1.84 -27.52 -14.63
N LEU A 30 2.33 -28.53 -13.90
CA LEU A 30 2.93 -28.35 -12.58
C LEU A 30 4.20 -27.50 -12.62
N ARG A 31 5.09 -27.72 -13.59
CA ARG A 31 6.29 -26.86 -13.77
C ARG A 31 5.94 -25.40 -14.00
N VAL A 32 4.87 -25.10 -14.74
CA VAL A 32 4.44 -23.72 -14.94
C VAL A 32 3.90 -23.12 -13.65
N LEU A 33 3.11 -23.90 -12.88
CA LEU A 33 2.59 -23.45 -11.58
C LEU A 33 3.68 -23.28 -10.53
N GLU A 34 4.75 -24.07 -10.60
CA GLU A 34 5.92 -24.00 -9.74
C GLU A 34 6.69 -22.69 -9.85
N GLU A 35 6.63 -22.02 -11.00
CA GLU A 35 7.25 -20.70 -11.22
C GLU A 35 6.39 -19.53 -10.69
N LEU A 36 5.19 -19.81 -10.20
CA LEU A 36 4.28 -18.78 -9.69
C LEU A 36 4.48 -18.56 -8.19
N GLY A 37 4.45 -17.29 -7.78
CA GLY A 37 4.38 -16.92 -6.37
C GLY A 37 3.03 -17.30 -5.75
N GLY A 38 2.96 -17.40 -4.42
CA GLY A 38 1.75 -17.91 -3.77
C GLY A 38 0.50 -17.03 -3.93
N GLN A 39 0.69 -15.72 -4.17
CA GLN A 39 -0.41 -14.82 -4.54
C GLN A 39 -1.00 -15.16 -5.91
N ASP A 40 -0.14 -15.45 -6.90
CA ASP A 40 -0.57 -15.79 -8.25
C ASP A 40 -1.22 -17.18 -8.27
N LEU A 41 -0.73 -18.12 -7.45
CA LEU A 41 -1.39 -19.42 -7.22
C LEU A 41 -2.83 -19.25 -6.69
N CYS A 42 -3.04 -18.35 -5.72
CA CYS A 42 -4.38 -18.03 -5.23
C CYS A 42 -5.29 -17.46 -6.35
N ALA A 43 -4.74 -16.62 -7.24
CA ALA A 43 -5.47 -16.07 -8.38
C ALA A 43 -5.83 -17.14 -9.42
N VAL A 44 -4.91 -18.06 -9.71
CA VAL A 44 -5.11 -19.21 -10.60
C VAL A 44 -6.22 -20.14 -10.08
N GLU A 45 -6.25 -20.42 -8.77
CA GLU A 45 -7.33 -21.20 -8.17
C GLU A 45 -8.71 -20.55 -8.27
N ALA A 46 -8.75 -19.21 -8.26
CA ALA A 46 -9.98 -18.46 -8.41
C ALA A 46 -10.45 -18.40 -9.87
N ALA A 47 -9.56 -18.59 -10.84
CA ALA A 47 -9.85 -18.43 -12.26
C ALA A 47 -10.77 -19.54 -12.81
N CYS A 48 -10.51 -20.82 -12.51
CA CYS A 48 -11.38 -21.93 -12.95
C CYS A 48 -11.34 -23.15 -12.02
N ARG A 49 -12.36 -24.02 -12.14
CA ARG A 49 -12.53 -25.20 -11.27
C ARG A 49 -11.44 -26.25 -11.45
N ASP A 50 -10.96 -26.46 -12.67
CA ASP A 50 -9.96 -27.48 -12.96
C ASP A 50 -8.57 -27.07 -12.43
N LEU A 51 -8.19 -25.80 -12.64
CA LEU A 51 -6.98 -25.22 -12.03
C LEU A 51 -7.06 -25.24 -10.50
N ARG A 52 -8.23 -24.94 -9.92
CA ARG A 52 -8.44 -25.06 -8.47
C ARG A 52 -8.16 -26.47 -7.97
N ARG A 53 -8.69 -27.50 -8.65
CA ARG A 53 -8.44 -28.90 -8.28
C ARG A 53 -6.98 -29.28 -8.46
N LEU A 54 -6.35 -28.82 -9.53
CA LEU A 54 -4.94 -29.05 -9.81
C LEU A 54 -4.05 -28.46 -8.72
N VAL A 55 -4.21 -27.19 -8.37
CA VAL A 55 -3.41 -26.54 -7.32
C VAL A 55 -3.72 -27.13 -5.94
N ALA A 56 -5.00 -27.36 -5.61
CA ALA A 56 -5.39 -27.93 -4.32
C ALA A 56 -4.89 -29.36 -4.12
N GLY A 57 -4.72 -30.14 -5.19
CA GLY A 57 -4.14 -31.48 -5.15
C GLY A 57 -2.64 -31.51 -4.91
N ASN A 58 -1.95 -30.37 -5.07
CA ASN A 58 -0.49 -30.28 -5.04
C ASN A 58 -0.03 -29.34 -3.92
N ALA A 59 -0.11 -29.83 -2.69
CA ALA A 59 0.17 -29.02 -1.50
C ALA A 59 1.60 -28.46 -1.43
N TYR A 60 2.55 -29.09 -2.13
CA TYR A 60 3.94 -28.64 -2.21
C TYR A 60 4.10 -27.28 -2.90
N LEU A 61 3.15 -26.87 -3.76
CA LEU A 61 3.18 -25.56 -4.43
C LEU A 61 3.14 -24.41 -3.41
N TYR A 62 2.21 -24.48 -2.45
CA TYR A 62 2.14 -23.51 -1.36
C TYR A 62 3.27 -23.65 -0.36
N GLN A 63 3.78 -24.86 -0.14
CA GLN A 63 4.96 -25.06 0.70
C GLN A 63 6.18 -24.33 0.11
N ARG A 64 6.42 -24.49 -1.19
CA ARG A 64 7.50 -23.80 -1.91
C ARG A 64 7.31 -22.28 -1.85
N ALA A 65 6.12 -21.79 -2.21
CA ALA A 65 5.81 -20.37 -2.15
C ALA A 65 5.99 -19.78 -0.74
N LEU A 66 5.64 -20.52 0.31
CA LEU A 66 5.85 -20.11 1.71
C LEU A 66 7.34 -19.94 2.05
N MET A 67 8.17 -20.87 1.59
CA MET A 67 9.61 -20.83 1.82
C MET A 67 10.28 -19.70 1.05
N GLU A 68 9.87 -19.46 -0.20
CA GLU A 68 10.40 -18.40 -1.05
C GLU A 68 9.97 -17.00 -0.56
N ASP A 69 8.68 -16.79 -0.30
CA ASP A 69 8.14 -15.46 0.03
C ASP A 69 8.53 -15.00 1.43
N PHE A 70 8.61 -15.92 2.40
CA PHE A 70 8.77 -15.56 3.82
C PHE A 70 10.11 -16.01 4.41
N SER A 71 10.98 -16.67 3.62
CA SER A 71 12.25 -17.24 4.10
C SER A 71 12.08 -18.05 5.40
N CYS A 72 10.91 -18.69 5.55
CA CYS A 72 10.50 -19.26 6.83
C CYS A 72 11.17 -20.62 7.03
N VAL A 73 11.91 -20.76 8.13
CA VAL A 73 12.34 -22.09 8.59
C VAL A 73 11.09 -22.76 9.14
N ILE A 74 10.53 -23.69 8.37
CA ILE A 74 9.38 -24.48 8.77
C ILE A 74 9.71 -25.16 10.09
N LEU A 75 9.20 -24.61 11.19
CA LEU A 75 9.19 -25.32 12.46
C LEU A 75 8.34 -26.58 12.24
N PRO A 76 8.71 -27.73 12.82
CA PRO A 76 7.94 -28.96 12.70
C PRO A 76 6.60 -28.77 13.42
N ILE A 77 5.64 -28.14 12.74
CA ILE A 77 4.28 -27.96 13.23
C ILE A 77 3.58 -29.30 13.06
N SER A 78 2.95 -29.77 14.13
CA SER A 78 2.35 -31.09 14.32
C SER A 78 1.19 -31.43 13.37
N CYS A 79 0.87 -30.57 12.40
CA CYS A 79 -0.21 -30.79 11.43
C CYS A 79 0.18 -30.22 10.04
N PRO A 80 0.86 -31.02 9.20
CA PRO A 80 1.22 -30.65 7.82
C PRO A 80 0.02 -30.62 6.85
N SER A 81 -1.21 -30.72 7.33
CA SER A 81 -2.38 -31.06 6.50
C SER A 81 -2.88 -29.90 5.62
N ASN A 82 -2.36 -28.68 5.73
CA ASN A 82 -2.81 -27.58 4.87
C ASN A 82 -1.77 -26.46 4.69
N TRP A 83 -0.76 -26.69 3.82
CA TRP A 83 0.24 -25.68 3.43
C TRP A 83 -0.39 -24.39 2.89
N LYS A 84 -1.53 -24.49 2.20
CA LYS A 84 -2.27 -23.32 1.71
C LYS A 84 -2.77 -22.45 2.87
N ALA A 85 -3.38 -23.05 3.89
CA ALA A 85 -3.84 -22.30 5.06
C ALA A 85 -2.68 -21.62 5.79
N GLN A 86 -1.54 -22.31 5.94
CA GLN A 86 -0.33 -21.73 6.53
C GLN A 86 0.21 -20.56 5.71
N TYR A 87 0.27 -20.70 4.39
CA TYR A 87 0.68 -19.62 3.48
C TYR A 87 -0.23 -18.40 3.62
N VAL A 88 -1.55 -18.62 3.55
CA VAL A 88 -2.55 -17.54 3.65
C VAL A 88 -2.48 -16.84 5.02
N ASP A 89 -2.37 -17.58 6.11
CA ASP A 89 -2.21 -17.01 7.46
C ASP A 89 -0.95 -16.14 7.57
N MET A 90 0.19 -16.65 7.07
CA MET A 90 1.45 -15.91 7.09
C MET A 90 1.40 -14.66 6.21
N PHE A 91 0.80 -14.76 5.03
CA PHE A 91 0.60 -13.64 4.14
C PHE A 91 -0.29 -12.55 4.76
N ILE A 92 -1.42 -12.94 5.38
CA ILE A 92 -2.31 -12.01 6.07
C ILE A 92 -1.57 -11.34 7.23
N ARG A 93 -0.82 -12.10 8.04
CA ARG A 93 -0.03 -11.56 9.16
C ARG A 93 1.00 -10.53 8.68
N ALA A 94 1.81 -10.88 7.69
CA ALA A 94 2.82 -9.97 7.12
C ALA A 94 2.18 -8.70 6.54
N ARG A 95 1.02 -8.84 5.89
CA ARG A 95 0.26 -7.71 5.36
C ARG A 95 -0.27 -6.80 6.47
N LEU A 96 -0.84 -7.37 7.52
CA LEU A 96 -1.32 -6.62 8.69
C LEU A 96 -0.19 -5.87 9.39
N GLU A 97 0.97 -6.49 9.57
CA GLU A 97 2.15 -5.81 10.14
C GLU A 97 2.60 -4.60 9.30
N THR A 98 2.54 -4.73 7.98
CA THR A 98 2.88 -3.63 7.07
C THR A 98 1.87 -2.48 7.18
N LEU A 99 0.58 -2.80 7.20
CA LEU A 99 -0.49 -1.79 7.36
C LEU A 99 -0.42 -1.10 8.73
N GLU A 100 -0.10 -1.85 9.78
CA GLU A 100 0.07 -1.30 11.13
C GLU A 100 1.27 -0.35 11.21
N LYS A 101 2.39 -0.68 10.56
CA LYS A 101 3.53 0.25 10.41
C LYS A 101 3.12 1.53 9.67
N GLN A 102 2.39 1.40 8.57
CA GLN A 102 1.90 2.55 7.82
C GLN A 102 0.95 3.43 8.65
N ARG A 103 0.04 2.81 9.40
CA ARG A 103 -0.87 3.51 10.32
C ARG A 103 -0.09 4.37 11.32
N ARG A 104 0.93 3.81 11.98
CA ARG A 104 1.76 4.56 12.95
C ARG A 104 2.47 5.75 12.33
N ILE A 105 2.96 5.61 11.09
CA ILE A 105 3.57 6.72 10.36
C ILE A 105 2.54 7.81 10.09
N CYS A 106 1.33 7.46 9.64
CA CYS A 106 0.25 8.42 9.41
C CYS A 106 -0.18 9.13 10.70
N GLU A 107 -0.28 8.42 11.82
CA GLU A 107 -0.59 9.00 13.13
C GLU A 107 0.50 9.99 13.57
N ALA A 108 1.78 9.65 13.38
CA ALA A 108 2.89 10.57 13.68
C ALA A 108 2.92 11.80 12.76
N LEU A 109 2.61 11.63 11.47
CA LEU A 109 2.50 12.75 10.53
C LEU A 109 1.33 13.67 10.87
N LYS A 110 0.20 13.09 11.27
CA LYS A 110 -0.98 13.85 11.70
C LYS A 110 -0.66 14.70 12.93
N GLN A 111 -0.01 14.12 13.94
CA GLN A 111 0.40 14.88 15.13
C GLN A 111 1.29 16.08 14.79
N ARG A 112 2.26 15.91 13.88
CA ARG A 112 3.11 17.02 13.44
C ARG A 112 2.36 18.09 12.65
N LEU A 113 1.30 17.71 11.93
CA LEU A 113 0.45 18.66 11.23
C LEU A 113 -0.34 19.50 12.24
N ASP A 114 -0.92 18.85 13.25
CA ASP A 114 -1.64 19.52 14.34
C ASP A 114 -0.70 20.50 15.09
N GLU A 115 0.55 20.09 15.38
CA GLU A 115 1.58 20.98 15.98
C GLU A 115 1.93 22.20 15.10
N LEU A 116 1.93 22.03 13.76
CA LEU A 116 2.18 23.15 12.83
C LEU A 116 0.99 24.09 12.74
N ASP A 117 -0.23 23.57 12.80
CA ASP A 117 -1.46 24.36 12.79
C ASP A 117 -1.55 25.23 14.07
N ASP A 118 -1.18 24.68 15.23
CA ASP A 118 -1.08 25.43 16.49
C ASP A 118 -0.06 26.58 16.38
N LEU A 119 1.13 26.30 15.84
CA LEU A 119 2.18 27.32 15.64
C LEU A 119 1.77 28.42 14.65
N LEU A 120 0.98 28.09 13.63
CA LEU A 120 0.42 29.07 12.70
C LEU A 120 -0.60 29.96 13.40
N GLY A 121 -1.45 29.38 14.26
CA GLY A 121 -2.36 30.14 15.12
C GLY A 121 -1.63 31.13 16.01
N ASP A 122 -0.59 30.67 16.71
CA ASP A 122 0.28 31.54 17.54
C ASP A 122 0.92 32.66 16.72
N ALA A 123 1.38 32.37 15.50
CA ALA A 123 1.98 33.37 14.62
C ALA A 123 0.98 34.43 14.15
N ASP A 124 -0.26 34.05 13.87
CA ASP A 124 -1.35 34.96 13.53
C ASP A 124 -1.74 35.85 14.72
N ASP A 125 -1.76 35.30 15.94
CA ASP A 125 -2.01 36.07 17.17
C ASP A 125 -0.92 37.11 17.43
N VAL A 126 0.36 36.73 17.30
CA VAL A 126 1.49 37.66 17.42
C VAL A 126 1.42 38.74 16.34
N ARG A 127 1.03 38.39 15.12
CA ARG A 127 0.81 39.35 14.04
C ARG A 127 -0.35 40.32 14.36
N GLY A 128 -1.38 39.86 15.05
CA GLY A 128 -2.45 40.71 15.57
C GLY A 128 -1.96 41.72 16.61
N VAL A 129 -1.10 41.29 17.54
CA VAL A 129 -0.53 42.14 18.61
C VAL A 129 0.45 43.18 18.08
N LEU A 130 1.33 42.79 17.16
CA LEU A 130 2.29 43.70 16.53
C LEU A 130 1.62 44.70 15.58
N GLY A 131 0.32 44.52 15.30
CA GLY A 131 -0.39 45.19 14.22
C GLY A 131 0.05 44.61 12.87
N ALA A 132 -0.86 44.60 11.89
CA ALA A 132 -0.38 44.55 10.52
C ALA A 132 0.59 45.71 10.37
N PRO A 133 1.81 45.53 9.82
CA PRO A 133 2.62 46.66 9.45
C PRO A 133 1.74 47.47 8.52
N GLU A 134 1.21 48.58 9.02
CA GLU A 134 0.59 49.63 8.23
C GLU A 134 1.77 50.16 7.40
N LEU A 135 2.05 49.42 6.33
CA LEU A 135 2.77 49.92 5.18
C LEU A 135 1.92 51.10 4.73
N LEU A 136 2.32 52.26 5.25
CA LEU A 136 2.05 53.57 4.75
C LEU A 136 1.93 53.46 3.22
N THR A 137 0.69 53.32 2.77
CA THR A 137 0.28 53.46 1.37
C THR A 137 0.29 54.93 0.97
N SER A 138 0.71 55.82 1.88
CA SER A 138 1.07 57.21 1.62
C SER A 138 2.54 57.32 1.19
N GLU A 139 2.72 57.27 -0.12
CA GLU A 139 3.88 57.69 -0.93
C GLU A 139 5.11 56.77 -1.02
N PRO A 140 5.38 56.15 -2.20
CA PRO A 140 6.56 55.35 -2.46
C PRO A 140 7.80 56.18 -2.87
N SER A 141 8.02 57.38 -2.32
CA SER A 141 8.97 58.34 -2.94
C SER A 141 10.25 58.70 -2.19
N LEU A 142 10.47 58.36 -0.90
CA LEU A 142 11.68 58.84 -0.20
C LEU A 142 12.44 57.84 0.69
N VAL A 143 11.90 56.65 1.00
CA VAL A 143 12.60 55.70 1.88
C VAL A 143 13.61 54.81 1.14
N LEU A 144 13.58 54.78 -0.21
CA LEU A 144 14.63 54.13 -1.00
C LEU A 144 15.97 54.89 -1.02
N ALA A 145 16.04 56.10 -0.44
CA ALA A 145 17.24 56.93 -0.48
C ALA A 145 18.08 56.92 0.83
N ILE A 146 17.60 56.30 1.92
CA ILE A 146 18.32 56.28 3.21
C ILE A 146 18.86 54.89 3.57
N VAL A 147 18.42 53.82 2.90
CA VAL A 147 18.97 52.46 3.09
C VAL A 147 19.91 52.11 1.94
N GLY A 148 20.89 52.99 1.74
CA GLY A 148 21.92 52.85 0.71
C GLY A 148 23.32 52.69 1.30
N ASP A 149 23.48 52.18 2.53
CA ASP A 149 24.82 51.76 3.03
C ASP A 149 24.79 50.88 4.29
N MET A 150 23.79 50.02 4.44
CA MET A 150 23.89 48.91 5.41
C MET A 150 23.66 47.62 4.66
N GLU A 151 24.77 46.94 4.35
CA GLU A 151 24.82 45.53 3.99
C GLU A 151 24.27 44.69 5.15
N GLN A 152 22.96 44.70 5.36
CA GLN A 152 22.29 43.74 6.21
C GLN A 152 21.83 42.56 5.34
N PRO A 153 22.25 41.32 5.66
CA PRO A 153 21.88 40.14 4.90
C PRO A 153 20.40 39.80 5.13
N LEU A 154 19.50 40.50 4.43
CA LEU A 154 18.07 40.21 4.32
C LEU A 154 17.85 39.01 3.39
N GLY A 155 18.38 37.85 3.78
CA GLY A 155 18.31 36.62 3.00
C GLY A 155 17.57 35.46 3.66
N VAL A 156 17.00 35.63 4.86
CA VAL A 156 16.68 34.45 5.70
C VAL A 156 15.18 34.15 5.88
N THR A 157 14.27 35.13 5.70
CA THR A 157 12.85 34.94 6.04
C THR A 157 11.93 34.57 4.87
N GLN A 158 12.27 34.88 3.61
CA GLN A 158 11.48 34.39 2.45
C GLN A 158 11.82 32.93 2.06
N LEU A 159 13.00 32.45 2.44
CA LEU A 159 13.45 31.08 2.15
C LEU A 159 12.79 30.02 3.04
N SER A 160 12.25 30.38 4.21
CA SER A 160 11.60 29.43 5.12
C SER A 160 10.18 29.04 4.67
N PHE A 161 9.42 29.99 4.11
CA PHE A 161 8.04 29.74 3.66
C PHE A 161 8.01 28.88 2.38
N SER A 162 8.90 29.16 1.43
CA SER A 162 9.04 28.37 0.19
C SER A 162 9.48 26.93 0.47
N ARG A 163 10.35 26.72 1.46
CA ARG A 163 10.80 25.37 1.87
C ARG A 163 9.68 24.56 2.50
N SER A 164 8.81 25.18 3.30
CA SER A 164 7.71 24.49 3.97
C SER A 164 6.65 23.98 2.98
N ILE A 165 6.29 24.79 1.98
CA ILE A 165 5.37 24.36 0.90
C ILE A 165 5.96 23.21 0.08
N THR A 166 7.27 23.27 -0.20
CA THR A 166 7.96 22.23 -0.96
C THR A 166 7.97 20.90 -0.18
N ILE A 167 8.19 20.94 1.15
CA ILE A 167 8.15 19.74 2.00
C ILE A 167 6.74 19.13 2.03
N ILE A 168 5.69 19.95 2.17
CA ILE A 168 4.30 19.48 2.17
C ILE A 168 3.94 18.83 0.81
N MET A 169 4.30 19.46 -0.31
CA MET A 169 4.06 18.88 -1.64
C MET A 169 4.82 17.57 -1.85
N VAL A 170 6.05 17.45 -1.35
CA VAL A 170 6.83 16.20 -1.42
C VAL A 170 6.17 15.11 -0.58
N ILE A 171 5.68 15.43 0.62
CA ILE A 171 4.96 14.46 1.48
C ILE A 171 3.68 13.99 0.79
N ILE A 172 2.87 14.90 0.24
CA ILE A 172 1.65 14.55 -0.51
C ILE A 172 2.00 13.67 -1.72
N THR A 173 3.07 13.99 -2.43
CA THR A 173 3.52 13.22 -3.60
C THR A 173 3.99 11.81 -3.19
N ILE A 174 4.74 11.67 -2.10
CA ILE A 174 5.17 10.36 -1.57
C ILE A 174 3.96 9.54 -1.12
N ILE A 175 3.00 10.15 -0.42
CA ILE A 175 1.75 9.49 -0.02
C ILE A 175 0.96 9.04 -1.24
N THR A 176 0.85 9.90 -2.26
CA THR A 176 0.14 9.58 -3.51
C THR A 176 0.83 8.47 -4.29
N ILE A 177 2.16 8.47 -4.36
CA ILE A 177 2.94 7.42 -5.04
C ILE A 177 2.83 6.11 -4.27
N THR A 178 3.01 6.10 -2.95
CA THR A 178 2.92 4.86 -2.14
C THR A 178 1.51 4.27 -2.11
N THR A 179 0.46 5.10 -2.18
CA THR A 179 -0.92 4.63 -2.34
C THR A 179 -1.25 4.21 -3.77
N SER A 180 -0.54 4.73 -4.78
CA SER A 180 -0.74 4.40 -6.20
C SER A 180 0.07 3.19 -6.67
N THR A 181 1.28 2.95 -6.14
CA THR A 181 2.16 1.86 -6.59
C THR A 181 1.79 0.50 -6.00
N HIS A 182 1.03 0.49 -4.91
CA HIS A 182 0.32 -0.69 -4.46
C HIS A 182 -1.18 -0.43 -4.55
N PRO A 183 -1.83 -0.68 -5.71
CA PRO A 183 -3.28 -0.75 -5.68
C PRO A 183 -3.64 -1.77 -4.61
N LEU A 184 -4.50 -1.35 -3.68
CA LEU A 184 -5.19 -2.20 -2.69
C LEU A 184 -5.94 -3.31 -3.43
N ARG A 185 -5.20 -4.30 -3.94
CA ARG A 185 -5.65 -5.29 -4.93
C ARG A 185 -6.34 -6.50 -4.30
N SER A 186 -6.44 -6.59 -2.97
CA SER A 186 -6.86 -7.84 -2.32
C SER A 186 -8.06 -7.75 -1.37
N PHE A 187 -8.70 -6.59 -1.20
CA PHE A 187 -9.73 -6.45 -0.16
C PHE A 187 -11.06 -7.16 -0.46
N ASP A 188 -11.37 -7.50 -1.73
CA ASP A 188 -12.63 -8.18 -2.08
C ASP A 188 -12.51 -9.71 -2.26
N MET A 189 -11.32 -10.29 -2.12
CA MET A 189 -11.14 -11.75 -2.29
C MET A 189 -11.48 -12.56 -1.02
N LEU A 190 -11.57 -11.88 0.14
CA LEU A 190 -11.96 -12.49 1.42
C LEU A 190 -13.48 -12.69 1.56
N ALA A 191 -14.31 -12.10 0.68
CA ALA A 191 -15.77 -12.25 0.72
C ALA A 191 -16.29 -13.55 0.05
N VAL A 192 -15.43 -14.37 -0.58
CA VAL A 192 -15.82 -15.58 -1.33
C VAL A 192 -15.23 -16.86 -0.71
N TRP A 193 -14.82 -16.83 0.55
CA TRP A 193 -14.43 -18.03 1.30
C TRP A 193 -15.56 -18.43 2.25
N GLU A 194 -16.68 -18.92 1.68
CA GLU A 194 -17.61 -19.75 2.44
C GLU A 194 -16.89 -21.04 2.83
N ALA A 195 -16.85 -21.32 4.14
CA ALA A 195 -16.21 -22.50 4.70
C ALA A 195 -16.86 -23.78 4.13
N PRO A 196 -16.09 -24.71 3.50
CA PRO A 196 -16.61 -26.03 3.22
C PRO A 196 -16.86 -26.75 4.55
N GLY A 197 -18.09 -27.22 4.72
CA GLY A 197 -18.63 -27.75 5.97
C GLY A 197 -17.68 -28.70 6.70
N MET A 198 -17.54 -28.45 8.00
CA MET A 198 -16.95 -29.39 8.96
C MET A 198 -17.73 -30.71 8.88
N MET A 199 -17.18 -31.69 8.17
CA MET A 199 -17.58 -33.08 8.37
C MET A 199 -17.07 -33.51 9.75
N SER A 200 -18.01 -33.68 10.67
CA SER A 200 -17.80 -34.29 11.97
C SER A 200 -17.24 -35.70 11.77
N CYS A 201 -16.00 -35.93 12.19
CA CYS A 201 -15.48 -37.28 12.37
C CYS A 201 -16.23 -37.93 13.54
N GLY A 202 -17.24 -38.74 13.22
CA GLY A 202 -17.85 -39.66 14.16
C GLY A 202 -16.78 -40.62 14.69
N THR A 203 -16.60 -40.61 16.01
CA THR A 203 -15.79 -41.58 16.74
C THR A 203 -16.60 -42.87 16.83
N VAL A 204 -16.02 -43.98 16.35
CA VAL A 204 -16.53 -45.35 16.52
C VAL A 204 -16.04 -45.90 17.85
#